data_AF-A0A2Z6LMZ6-F1
#
_entry.id   AF-A0A2Z6LMZ6-F1
#
_cell.length_a   1.000
_cell.length_b   1.000
_cell.length_c   1.000
_cell.angle_alpha   90.00
_cell.angle_beta   90.00
_cell.angle_gamma   90.00
#
_symmetry.space_group_name_H-M   'P 1'
#
loop_
_entity.id
_entity.type
_entity.pdbx_description
1 polymer ?
#
loop_
_entity_poly.entity_id
_entity_poly.type
_entity_poly.pdbx_seq_one_letter_code
_entity_poly.pdbx_strand_id
1 'polypeptide(L)'
;MKVRVMEQHGEKLRQVIMSWVVISTVLSCSLTEARNCSFPYPAIFNFGDSNSDTGGLSAAFGQAPPPNGITFFHTPAGRYSDGRLVIDFIAQNLGLPYLSAYLDSVGSNFSNGANFATAGSTVRPQNTTKSQSGYSPISLDVQLVQYSDFKTRSLLISKKVLSCSLTEAKKCSFPAIFNFGDSNSDTGGLSAAFGQVHPPNGITFFHTPAGRYCDGRLVIDFLAQDLGLPYLSAYLDSVGSNFSNGANFATAGSTIRPQNKTLSQSGYSPISLDVQLVEYSDFKAKSILIRKKGANSYPILLIILGQANKCLKNIV
;
A
#
# COMPACT_ATOMS: atom_id res chain seq x y z
N MET A 1 62.16 36.39 -5.82
CA MET A 1 60.70 36.33 -6.06
C MET A 1 60.27 34.87 -5.92
N LYS A 2 60.11 34.42 -4.67
CA LYS A 2 60.05 32.99 -4.33
C LYS A 2 59.01 32.76 -3.23
N VAL A 3 57.78 33.21 -3.43
CA VAL A 3 56.59 32.88 -2.62
C VAL A 3 55.33 33.17 -3.46
N ARG A 4 54.97 32.30 -4.42
CA ARG A 4 53.61 32.26 -5.01
C ARG A 4 53.39 31.09 -5.99
N VAL A 5 53.75 29.86 -5.63
CA VAL A 5 53.29 28.66 -6.38
C VAL A 5 53.10 27.47 -5.42
N MET A 6 52.30 27.61 -4.36
CA MET A 6 51.90 26.44 -3.52
C MET A 6 50.47 26.54 -2.95
N GLU A 7 49.60 27.41 -3.49
CA GLU A 7 48.24 27.62 -2.95
C GLU A 7 47.12 27.45 -3.98
N GLN A 8 47.41 26.78 -5.11
CA GLN A 8 46.41 26.42 -6.12
C GLN A 8 46.33 24.90 -6.40
N HIS A 9 47.13 24.08 -5.71
CA HIS A 9 47.12 22.62 -5.88
C HIS A 9 46.56 21.85 -4.66
N GLY A 10 46.24 22.54 -3.55
CA GLY A 10 45.66 21.93 -2.34
C GLY A 10 44.16 21.60 -2.45
N GLU A 11 43.38 22.43 -3.15
CA GLU A 11 41.94 22.24 -3.35
C GLU A 11 41.63 21.07 -4.29
N LYS A 12 42.37 20.94 -5.40
CA LYS A 12 42.24 19.79 -6.32
C LYS A 12 42.70 18.47 -5.69
N LEU A 13 43.73 18.50 -4.85
CA LEU A 13 44.20 17.31 -4.14
C LEU A 13 43.19 16.87 -3.07
N ARG A 14 42.52 17.80 -2.38
CA ARG A 14 41.39 17.49 -1.47
C ARG A 14 40.18 16.91 -2.21
N GLN A 15 39.84 17.42 -3.39
CA GLN A 15 38.72 16.90 -4.18
C GLN A 15 39.00 15.49 -4.70
N VAL A 16 40.24 15.21 -5.12
CA VAL A 16 40.68 13.88 -5.55
C VAL A 16 40.76 12.92 -4.34
N ILE A 17 41.37 13.31 -3.22
CA ILE A 17 41.46 12.45 -2.02
C ILE A 17 40.07 12.15 -1.45
N MET A 18 39.13 13.11 -1.44
CA MET A 18 37.75 12.86 -1.03
C MET A 18 37.01 11.93 -2.00
N SER A 19 37.21 12.05 -3.32
CA SER A 19 36.65 11.10 -4.28
C SER A 19 37.24 9.69 -4.15
N TRP A 20 38.53 9.54 -3.84
CA TRP A 20 39.14 8.23 -3.61
C TRP A 20 38.74 7.59 -2.28
N VAL A 21 38.54 8.39 -1.22
CA VAL A 21 38.01 7.91 0.07
C VAL A 21 36.53 7.49 -0.08
N VAL A 22 35.72 8.24 -0.83
CA VAL A 22 34.34 7.86 -1.12
C VAL A 22 34.25 6.60 -2.00
N ILE A 23 35.16 6.42 -2.98
CA ILE A 23 35.19 5.21 -3.82
C ILE A 23 35.70 3.98 -3.04
N SER A 24 36.66 4.14 -2.13
CA SER A 24 37.16 3.01 -1.32
C SER A 24 36.15 2.55 -0.24
N THR A 25 35.21 3.40 0.17
CA THR A 25 34.13 3.00 1.10
C THR A 25 32.92 2.33 0.44
N VAL A 26 32.88 2.24 -0.89
CA VAL A 26 31.74 1.66 -1.64
C VAL A 26 31.94 0.19 -2.02
N LEU A 27 33.11 -0.41 -1.74
CA LEU A 27 33.36 -1.83 -2.02
C LEU A 27 33.62 -2.64 -0.74
N SER A 28 32.61 -2.69 0.12
CA SER A 28 32.52 -3.72 1.16
C SER A 28 31.07 -4.18 1.25
N CYS A 29 30.67 -5.06 0.32
CA CYS A 29 29.44 -5.82 0.44
C CYS A 29 29.62 -6.78 1.63
N SER A 30 29.29 -6.30 2.82
CA SER A 30 29.25 -7.15 4.01
C SER A 30 28.03 -8.05 3.86
N LEU A 31 28.28 -9.32 3.55
CA LEU A 31 27.28 -10.38 3.56
C LEU A 31 26.81 -10.59 5.01
N THR A 32 25.74 -9.94 5.41
CA THR A 32 25.03 -10.30 6.64
C THR A 32 24.20 -11.55 6.37
N GLU A 33 24.52 -12.64 7.08
CA GLU A 33 23.70 -13.84 7.11
C GLU A 33 22.26 -13.50 7.51
N ALA A 34 21.29 -13.86 6.65
CA ALA A 34 19.88 -13.75 6.94
C ALA A 34 19.48 -14.75 8.04
N ARG A 35 19.55 -14.31 9.31
CA ARG A 35 19.01 -15.05 10.45
C ARG A 35 17.47 -15.20 10.30
N ASN A 36 16.95 -16.38 10.67
CA ASN A 36 15.54 -16.83 10.76
C ASN A 36 14.47 -15.77 10.44
N CYS A 37 13.66 -15.98 9.37
CA CYS A 37 12.50 -15.16 8.94
C CYS A 37 12.38 -13.78 9.63
N SER A 38 13.43 -12.98 9.52
CA SER A 38 13.39 -11.56 9.82
C SER A 38 12.76 -10.92 8.59
N PHE A 39 11.62 -10.23 8.76
CA PHE A 39 10.75 -9.72 7.69
C PHE A 39 11.56 -9.24 6.46
N PRO A 40 11.68 -10.05 5.39
CA PRO A 40 12.67 -9.84 4.32
C PRO A 40 12.12 -8.92 3.23
N TYR A 41 11.26 -7.98 3.59
CA TYR A 41 10.72 -7.02 2.64
C TYR A 41 11.61 -5.77 2.66
N PRO A 42 12.52 -5.61 1.68
CA PRO A 42 13.39 -4.43 1.66
C PRO A 42 12.61 -3.14 1.38
N ALA A 43 11.40 -3.25 0.82
CA ALA A 43 10.63 -2.12 0.34
C ALA A 43 9.12 -2.39 0.30
N ILE A 44 8.32 -1.32 0.41
CA ILE A 44 6.87 -1.33 0.18
C ILE A 44 6.56 -0.47 -1.04
N PHE A 45 5.87 -1.03 -2.02
CA PHE A 45 5.30 -0.27 -3.13
C PHE A 45 3.78 -0.26 -2.99
N ASN A 46 3.22 0.93 -2.77
CA ASN A 46 1.79 1.09 -2.48
C ASN A 46 1.06 1.82 -3.62
N PHE A 47 -0.18 1.41 -3.87
CA PHE A 47 -1.10 1.99 -4.83
C PHE A 47 -2.46 2.17 -4.15
N GLY A 48 -3.25 3.13 -4.60
CA GLY A 48 -4.59 3.33 -4.05
C GLY A 48 -5.02 4.78 -4.08
N ASP A 49 -5.81 5.16 -3.08
CA ASP A 49 -6.44 6.46 -2.98
C ASP A 49 -6.12 7.17 -1.64
N SER A 50 -7.06 7.98 -1.16
CA SER A 50 -7.01 8.74 0.08
C SER A 50 -6.70 7.90 1.32
N ASN A 51 -7.07 6.63 1.35
CA ASN A 51 -6.85 5.77 2.51
C ASN A 51 -5.38 5.35 2.68
N SER A 52 -4.59 5.48 1.62
CA SER A 52 -3.15 5.18 1.66
C SER A 52 -2.29 6.30 1.08
N ASP A 53 -2.86 7.40 0.61
CA ASP A 53 -2.14 8.55 0.04
C ASP A 53 -1.30 9.29 1.08
N THR A 54 0.02 9.11 1.01
CA THR A 54 0.99 9.74 1.91
C THR A 54 1.35 11.19 1.53
N GLY A 55 0.74 11.78 0.51
CA GLY A 55 1.02 13.14 0.04
C GLY A 55 0.92 13.36 -1.49
N GLY A 56 0.70 12.30 -2.28
CA GLY A 56 0.72 12.32 -3.74
C GLY A 56 -0.31 13.26 -4.36
N LEU A 57 -1.55 13.33 -3.85
CA LEU A 57 -2.49 14.32 -4.37
C LEU A 57 -2.05 15.75 -4.04
N SER A 58 -1.49 15.94 -2.84
CA SER A 58 -1.04 17.26 -2.39
C SER A 58 0.16 17.76 -3.18
N ALA A 59 1.07 16.87 -3.55
CA ALA A 59 2.21 17.14 -4.42
C ALA A 59 1.77 17.64 -5.80
N ALA A 60 0.69 17.07 -6.35
CA ALA A 60 0.22 17.37 -7.70
C ALA A 60 -0.78 18.54 -7.76
N PHE A 61 -1.63 18.71 -6.75
CA PHE A 61 -2.81 19.60 -6.82
C PHE A 61 -2.99 20.53 -5.62
N GLY A 62 -2.00 20.63 -4.74
CA GLY A 62 -2.03 21.50 -3.57
C GLY A 62 -2.44 20.81 -2.28
N GLN A 63 -2.01 21.38 -1.16
CA GLN A 63 -2.07 20.76 0.17
C GLN A 63 -3.48 20.40 0.62
N ALA A 64 -3.59 19.24 1.28
CA ALA A 64 -4.79 18.88 2.03
C ALA A 64 -5.13 19.98 3.06
N PRO A 65 -6.40 20.41 3.15
CA PRO A 65 -6.77 21.50 4.05
C PRO A 65 -6.64 21.08 5.53
N PRO A 66 -6.48 22.03 6.47
CA PRO A 66 -6.58 21.74 7.89
C PRO A 66 -7.90 21.01 8.24
N PRO A 67 -7.88 20.10 9.23
CA PRO A 67 -6.80 19.86 10.18
C PRO A 67 -5.74 18.86 9.72
N ASN A 68 -5.78 18.34 8.49
CA ASN A 68 -4.98 17.16 8.15
C ASN A 68 -3.45 17.34 8.36
N GLY A 69 -2.82 16.33 8.97
CA GLY A 69 -1.40 16.29 9.36
C GLY A 69 -1.05 16.96 10.70
N ILE A 70 -1.93 17.75 11.32
CA ILE A 70 -1.60 18.57 12.49
C ILE A 70 -1.43 17.73 13.76
N THR A 71 -2.30 16.75 14.02
CA THR A 71 -2.30 16.01 15.28
C THR A 71 -1.11 15.07 15.40
N PHE A 72 -0.78 14.29 14.36
CA PHE A 72 0.34 13.33 14.43
C PHE A 72 1.67 13.85 13.87
N PHE A 73 1.65 14.53 12.72
CA PHE A 73 2.88 15.01 12.07
C PHE A 73 3.24 16.44 12.49
N HIS A 74 2.35 17.14 13.20
CA HIS A 74 2.54 18.51 13.69
C HIS A 74 2.78 19.56 12.60
N THR A 75 2.48 19.22 11.35
CA THR A 75 2.62 20.07 10.17
C THR A 75 1.71 19.53 9.04
N PRO A 76 1.28 20.34 8.06
CA PRO A 76 0.61 19.82 6.88
C PRO A 76 1.45 18.73 6.21
N ALA A 77 0.97 17.48 6.30
CA ALA A 77 1.67 16.31 5.79
C ALA A 77 1.22 15.94 4.35
N GLY A 78 0.31 16.72 3.76
CA GLY A 78 -0.27 16.44 2.45
C GLY A 78 -1.25 15.26 2.40
N ARG A 79 -1.56 14.65 3.55
CA ARG A 79 -2.43 13.48 3.69
C ARG A 79 -3.85 13.92 3.97
N TYR A 80 -4.87 13.15 3.57
CA TYR A 80 -6.27 13.39 3.99
C TYR A 80 -6.58 12.67 5.33
N SER A 81 -5.67 12.83 6.29
CA SER A 81 -5.79 12.33 7.66
C SER A 81 -5.07 13.29 8.61
N ASP A 82 -5.63 13.49 9.80
CA ASP A 82 -4.97 14.20 10.89
C ASP A 82 -4.03 13.30 11.72
N GLY A 83 -4.09 11.99 11.46
CA GLY A 83 -3.24 10.98 12.06
C GLY A 83 -2.39 10.24 11.04
N ARG A 84 -1.90 9.07 11.47
CA ARG A 84 -1.27 8.10 10.58
C ARG A 84 -2.29 7.44 9.65
N LEU A 85 -1.82 7.04 8.48
CA LEU A 85 -2.53 6.19 7.54
C LEU A 85 -2.22 4.74 7.85
N VAL A 86 -3.05 3.84 7.34
CA VAL A 86 -2.83 2.41 7.57
C VAL A 86 -1.47 1.93 7.06
N ILE A 87 -1.04 2.47 5.93
CA ILE A 87 0.27 2.15 5.34
C ILE A 87 1.44 2.51 6.27
N ASP A 88 1.28 3.48 7.17
CA ASP A 88 2.30 3.84 8.17
C ASP A 88 2.43 2.76 9.25
N PHE A 89 1.32 2.13 9.65
CA PHE A 89 1.35 1.01 10.60
C PHE A 89 1.94 -0.24 9.96
N ILE A 90 1.67 -0.49 8.67
CA ILE A 90 2.30 -1.57 7.91
C ILE A 90 3.81 -1.35 7.86
N ALA A 91 4.26 -0.16 7.48
CA ALA A 91 5.69 0.19 7.46
C ALA A 91 6.33 0.02 8.84
N GLN A 92 5.70 0.55 9.90
CA GLN A 92 6.19 0.41 11.27
C GLN A 92 6.32 -1.06 11.71
N ASN A 93 5.33 -1.89 11.41
CA ASN A 93 5.34 -3.32 11.78
C ASN A 93 6.40 -4.12 11.01
N LEU A 94 6.75 -3.68 9.80
CA LEU A 94 7.83 -4.24 9.00
C LEU A 94 9.21 -3.67 9.36
N GLY A 95 9.29 -2.72 10.31
CA GLY A 95 10.54 -2.06 10.68
C GLY A 95 11.06 -1.12 9.60
N LEU A 96 10.19 -0.64 8.70
CA LEU A 96 10.50 0.25 7.58
C LEU A 96 10.11 1.71 7.89
N PRO A 97 10.79 2.69 7.28
CA PRO A 97 10.39 4.08 7.37
C PRO A 97 9.04 4.31 6.67
N TYR A 98 8.35 5.40 7.02
CA TYR A 98 7.14 5.81 6.31
C TYR A 98 7.43 6.10 4.84
N LEU A 99 6.52 5.67 3.97
CA LEU A 99 6.70 5.81 2.53
C LEU A 99 6.62 7.27 2.11
N SER A 100 7.52 7.66 1.21
CA SER A 100 7.41 8.93 0.47
C SER A 100 6.39 8.79 -0.66
N ALA A 101 5.62 9.85 -0.93
CA ALA A 101 4.78 9.87 -2.12
C ALA A 101 5.66 9.96 -3.37
N TYR A 102 5.33 9.18 -4.41
CA TYR A 102 6.09 9.14 -5.66
C TYR A 102 6.19 10.51 -6.33
N LEU A 103 5.15 11.33 -6.18
CA LEU A 103 5.04 12.65 -6.80
C LEU A 103 5.74 13.77 -6.02
N ASP A 104 6.17 13.52 -4.78
CA ASP A 104 6.91 14.50 -4.00
C ASP A 104 8.34 14.65 -4.55
N SER A 105 8.70 15.87 -4.92
CA SER A 105 10.00 16.18 -5.54
C SER A 105 11.11 16.51 -4.53
N VAL A 106 10.76 16.92 -3.31
CA VAL A 106 11.70 17.40 -2.29
C VAL A 106 11.54 16.58 -1.02
N GLY A 107 12.65 16.08 -0.47
CA GLY A 107 12.67 15.33 0.79
C GLY A 107 12.27 13.84 0.67
N SER A 108 11.88 13.39 -0.52
CA SER A 108 11.50 12.00 -0.77
C SER A 108 12.69 11.04 -0.69
N ASN A 109 12.50 9.90 -0.04
CA ASN A 109 13.43 8.79 -0.02
C ASN A 109 12.73 7.50 -0.44
N PHE A 110 13.18 6.93 -1.56
CA PHE A 110 12.58 5.73 -2.15
C PHE A 110 13.39 4.44 -1.91
N SER A 111 14.39 4.48 -1.03
CA SER A 111 15.27 3.33 -0.75
C SER A 111 14.52 2.12 -0.18
N ASN A 112 13.40 2.36 0.51
CA ASN A 112 12.52 1.34 1.07
C ASN A 112 11.14 1.33 0.41
N GLY A 113 11.10 1.74 -0.87
CA GLY A 113 9.89 1.74 -1.69
C GLY A 113 9.24 3.11 -1.80
N ALA A 114 8.09 3.14 -2.48
CA ALA A 114 7.42 4.36 -2.89
C ALA A 114 5.91 4.19 -2.86
N ASN A 115 5.20 5.29 -2.61
CA ASN A 115 3.75 5.29 -2.60
C ASN A 115 3.18 6.07 -3.80
N PHE A 116 2.46 5.37 -4.66
CA PHE A 116 1.83 5.93 -5.87
C PHE A 116 0.36 6.31 -5.66
N ALA A 117 -0.20 6.06 -4.47
CA ALA A 117 -1.58 6.41 -4.16
C ALA A 117 -1.81 7.93 -4.21
N THR A 118 -2.99 8.35 -4.68
CA THR A 118 -3.42 9.76 -4.60
C THR A 118 -4.87 9.88 -4.17
N ALA A 119 -5.18 10.80 -3.27
CA ALA A 119 -6.53 10.97 -2.76
C ALA A 119 -7.57 11.24 -3.86
N GLY A 120 -8.71 10.56 -3.78
CA GLY A 120 -9.74 10.62 -4.81
C GLY A 120 -9.40 9.85 -6.10
N SER A 121 -8.32 9.05 -6.13
CA SER A 121 -8.05 8.13 -7.23
C SER A 121 -9.13 7.08 -7.40
N THR A 122 -9.30 6.65 -8.63
CA THR A 122 -10.22 5.60 -9.04
C THR A 122 -9.46 4.56 -9.86
N VAL A 123 -9.98 3.34 -9.98
CA VAL A 123 -9.33 2.37 -10.87
C VAL A 123 -9.44 2.85 -12.33
N ARG A 124 -10.62 3.33 -12.72
CA ARG A 124 -10.84 3.81 -14.08
C ARG A 124 -10.34 5.23 -14.26
N PRO A 125 -9.84 5.58 -15.46
CA PRO A 125 -9.63 6.97 -15.85
C PRO A 125 -10.91 7.80 -15.75
N GLN A 126 -10.74 9.08 -15.45
CA GLN A 126 -11.83 10.05 -15.38
C GLN A 126 -11.91 10.85 -16.68
N ASN A 127 -13.12 10.96 -17.23
CA ASN A 127 -13.39 11.83 -18.39
C ASN A 127 -13.72 13.28 -17.98
N THR A 128 -13.49 13.62 -16.72
CA THR A 128 -13.75 14.93 -16.13
C THR A 128 -12.50 15.42 -15.41
N THR A 129 -12.37 16.73 -15.30
CA THR A 129 -11.31 17.34 -14.49
C THR A 129 -11.61 17.18 -13.00
N LYS A 130 -10.57 17.28 -12.17
CA LYS A 130 -10.70 17.25 -10.71
C LYS A 130 -11.67 18.34 -10.20
N SER A 131 -11.71 19.51 -10.81
CA SER A 131 -12.64 20.59 -10.42
C SER A 131 -14.10 20.27 -10.77
N GLN A 132 -14.35 19.41 -11.76
CA GLN A 132 -15.70 19.01 -12.16
C GLN A 132 -16.27 17.88 -11.31
N SER A 133 -15.45 16.88 -10.95
CA SER A 133 -15.93 15.67 -10.27
C SER A 133 -15.36 15.43 -8.88
N GLY A 134 -14.31 16.15 -8.50
CA GLY A 134 -13.56 15.91 -7.26
C GLY A 134 -12.60 14.71 -7.32
N TYR A 135 -12.67 13.86 -8.35
CA TYR A 135 -11.78 12.70 -8.49
C TYR A 135 -10.40 13.10 -9.00
N SER A 136 -9.37 12.38 -8.53
CA SER A 136 -8.01 12.54 -9.02
C SER A 136 -7.91 12.05 -10.47
N PRO A 137 -7.22 12.77 -11.37
CA PRO A 137 -6.93 12.27 -12.70
C PRO A 137 -5.85 11.16 -12.70
N ILE A 138 -5.24 10.88 -11.54
CA ILE A 138 -4.22 9.85 -11.37
C ILE A 138 -4.93 8.55 -10.99
N SER A 139 -5.56 7.92 -11.98
CA SER A 139 -6.22 6.63 -11.83
C SER A 139 -5.22 5.48 -11.64
N LEU A 140 -5.70 4.29 -11.26
CA LEU A 140 -4.82 3.15 -10.96
C LEU A 140 -3.90 2.79 -12.13
N ASP A 141 -4.39 2.85 -13.37
CA ASP A 141 -3.57 2.66 -14.57
C ASP A 141 -2.43 3.68 -14.65
N VAL A 142 -2.69 4.95 -14.34
CA VAL A 142 -1.65 5.99 -14.25
C VAL A 142 -0.65 5.67 -13.15
N GLN A 143 -1.10 5.22 -11.97
CA GLN A 143 -0.20 4.81 -10.88
C GLN A 143 0.69 3.62 -11.28
N LEU A 144 0.15 2.66 -12.04
CA LEU A 144 0.92 1.52 -12.55
C LEU A 144 1.95 1.97 -13.60
N VAL A 145 1.61 2.92 -14.48
CA VAL A 145 2.57 3.54 -15.41
C VAL A 145 3.68 4.25 -14.63
N GLN A 146 3.33 5.02 -13.60
CA GLN A 146 4.30 5.68 -12.71
C GLN A 146 5.26 4.68 -12.06
N TYR A 147 4.74 3.55 -11.56
CA TYR A 147 5.57 2.49 -11.00
C TYR A 147 6.47 1.82 -12.04
N SER A 148 5.95 1.55 -13.25
CA SER A 148 6.75 0.98 -14.34
C SER A 148 7.94 1.88 -14.69
N ASP A 149 7.69 3.19 -14.78
CA ASP A 149 8.71 4.22 -14.98
C ASP A 149 9.69 4.27 -13.82
N PHE A 150 9.20 4.31 -12.59
CA PHE A 150 10.01 4.31 -11.38
C PHE A 150 10.94 3.10 -11.34
N LYS A 151 10.41 1.90 -11.58
CA LYS A 151 11.16 0.64 -11.59
C LYS A 151 12.25 0.67 -12.67
N THR A 152 11.91 1.08 -13.88
CA THR A 152 12.85 1.16 -15.00
C THR A 152 13.99 2.13 -14.70
N ARG A 153 13.66 3.34 -14.23
CA ARG A 153 14.65 4.38 -13.89
C ARG A 153 15.52 3.96 -12.71
N SER A 154 14.93 3.34 -11.68
CA SER A 154 15.67 2.81 -10.53
C SER A 154 16.68 1.74 -10.96
N LEU A 155 16.29 0.80 -11.82
CA LEU A 155 17.19 -0.21 -12.36
C LEU A 155 18.33 0.38 -13.19
N LEU A 156 18.06 1.44 -13.97
CA LEU A 156 19.10 2.14 -14.73
C LEU A 156 20.12 2.83 -13.82
N ILE A 157 19.66 3.45 -12.72
CA ILE A 157 20.54 4.07 -11.72
C ILE A 157 21.33 3.00 -10.99
N SER A 158 20.69 1.92 -10.52
CA SER A 158 21.37 0.82 -9.83
C SER A 158 22.45 0.18 -10.69
N LYS A 159 22.21 -0.02 -12.00
CA LYS A 159 23.22 -0.53 -12.94
C LYS A 159 24.40 0.43 -13.17
N LYS A 160 24.18 1.74 -13.01
CA LYS A 160 25.24 2.76 -13.11
C LYS A 160 26.05 2.92 -11.81
N VAL A 161 25.44 2.62 -10.66
CA VAL A 161 26.02 2.90 -9.33
C VAL A 161 26.58 1.66 -8.64
N LEU A 162 26.06 0.45 -8.90
CA LEU A 162 26.54 -0.80 -8.30
C LEU A 162 26.96 -1.85 -9.35
N SER A 163 28.18 -2.37 -9.18
CA SER A 163 28.66 -3.63 -9.77
C SER A 163 28.56 -4.78 -8.75
N CYS A 164 27.41 -4.94 -8.09
CA CYS A 164 27.22 -5.99 -7.09
C CYS A 164 26.01 -6.88 -7.43
N SER A 165 26.20 -8.17 -7.22
CA SER A 165 25.18 -9.20 -7.43
C SER A 165 24.01 -9.01 -6.46
N LEU A 166 22.79 -8.97 -7.00
CA LEU A 166 21.55 -9.02 -6.22
C LEU A 166 21.42 -10.45 -5.67
N THR A 167 21.64 -10.64 -4.38
CA THR A 167 21.32 -11.91 -3.73
C THR A 167 19.80 -12.08 -3.67
N GLU A 168 19.31 -13.21 -4.14
CA GLU A 168 17.89 -13.57 -4.09
C GLU A 168 17.43 -13.60 -2.62
N ALA A 169 16.46 -12.75 -2.28
CA ALA A 169 15.94 -12.68 -0.92
C ALA A 169 15.26 -14.00 -0.56
N LYS A 170 15.49 -14.48 0.68
CA LYS A 170 14.89 -15.72 1.17
C LYS A 170 13.36 -15.60 1.11
N LYS A 171 12.70 -16.52 0.38
CA LYS A 171 11.25 -16.52 0.20
C LYS A 171 10.55 -16.68 1.55
N CYS A 172 9.85 -15.64 2.00
CA CYS A 172 8.98 -15.75 3.16
C CYS A 172 7.67 -16.45 2.80
N SER A 173 7.15 -17.24 3.73
CA SER A 173 5.84 -17.89 3.61
C SER A 173 4.82 -17.13 4.45
N PHE A 174 3.74 -16.70 3.81
CA PHE A 174 2.60 -16.06 4.45
C PHE A 174 1.41 -17.03 4.35
N PRO A 175 1.07 -17.74 5.42
CA PRO A 175 0.03 -18.77 5.37
C PRO A 175 -1.38 -18.19 5.32
N ALA A 176 -1.54 -16.90 5.62
CA ALA A 176 -2.83 -16.23 5.68
C ALA A 176 -2.74 -14.74 5.37
N ILE A 177 -3.82 -14.20 4.79
CA ILE A 177 -4.03 -12.77 4.55
C ILE A 177 -5.23 -12.30 5.37
N PHE A 178 -5.05 -11.26 6.19
CA PHE A 178 -6.18 -10.52 6.75
C PHE A 178 -6.26 -9.17 6.09
N ASN A 179 -7.40 -8.87 5.48
CA ASN A 179 -7.61 -7.65 4.73
C ASN A 179 -8.65 -6.72 5.37
N PHE A 180 -8.39 -5.42 5.31
CA PHE A 180 -9.27 -4.35 5.75
C PHE A 180 -9.34 -3.31 4.64
N GLY A 181 -10.39 -2.49 4.66
CA GLY A 181 -10.51 -1.41 3.69
C GLY A 181 -11.95 -1.20 3.28
N ASP A 182 -12.16 -0.97 2.00
CA ASP A 182 -13.43 -0.51 1.47
C ASP A 182 -13.77 -1.25 0.16
N SER A 183 -14.45 -0.59 -0.79
CA SER A 183 -14.87 -1.18 -2.07
C SER A 183 -13.72 -1.74 -2.89
N ASN A 184 -12.48 -1.31 -2.64
CA ASN A 184 -11.32 -1.76 -3.38
C ASN A 184 -10.87 -3.18 -3.11
N SER A 185 -11.11 -3.59 -1.89
CA SER A 185 -10.70 -4.88 -1.39
C SER A 185 -11.89 -5.65 -0.84
N ASP A 186 -13.10 -5.08 -0.84
CA ASP A 186 -14.34 -5.75 -0.47
C ASP A 186 -14.66 -6.95 -1.36
N THR A 187 -14.44 -8.16 -0.81
CA THR A 187 -14.75 -9.44 -1.45
C THR A 187 -16.21 -9.87 -1.32
N GLY A 188 -17.10 -9.03 -0.80
CA GLY A 188 -18.53 -9.29 -0.63
C GLY A 188 -19.13 -8.88 0.72
N GLY A 189 -18.35 -8.26 1.61
CA GLY A 189 -18.73 -7.84 2.96
C GLY A 189 -19.90 -6.87 2.99
N LEU A 190 -19.92 -5.82 2.15
CA LEU A 190 -21.10 -4.95 2.11
C LEU A 190 -22.32 -5.71 1.61
N SER A 191 -22.15 -6.56 0.59
CA SER A 191 -23.27 -7.33 0.05
C SER A 191 -23.83 -8.37 1.02
N ALA A 192 -22.99 -8.96 1.87
CA ALA A 192 -23.42 -9.85 2.94
C ALA A 192 -24.24 -9.11 4.00
N ALA A 193 -23.90 -7.86 4.30
CA ALA A 193 -24.59 -7.06 5.34
C ALA A 193 -25.84 -6.32 4.84
N PHE A 194 -25.82 -5.79 3.61
CA PHE A 194 -26.84 -4.85 3.11
C PHE A 194 -27.50 -5.27 1.79
N GLY A 195 -27.15 -6.43 1.25
CA GLY A 195 -27.76 -6.99 0.05
C GLY A 195 -26.86 -6.98 -1.19
N GLN A 196 -27.16 -7.87 -2.13
CA GLN A 196 -26.33 -8.11 -3.30
C GLN A 196 -26.21 -6.90 -4.20
N VAL A 197 -24.98 -6.62 -4.64
CA VAL A 197 -24.71 -5.64 -5.68
C VAL A 197 -25.33 -6.08 -7.00
N HIS A 198 -25.92 -5.13 -7.73
CA HIS A 198 -26.55 -5.42 -9.01
C HIS A 198 -25.52 -5.81 -10.10
N PRO A 199 -25.94 -6.57 -11.13
CA PRO A 199 -25.17 -6.77 -12.35
C PRO A 199 -24.62 -5.46 -12.94
N PRO A 200 -23.44 -5.48 -13.61
CA PRO A 200 -22.70 -6.67 -14.06
C PRO A 200 -21.72 -7.26 -13.03
N ASN A 201 -21.68 -6.75 -11.81
CA ASN A 201 -20.63 -7.12 -10.86
C ASN A 201 -20.56 -8.63 -10.54
N GLY A 202 -19.36 -9.20 -10.58
CA GLY A 202 -19.04 -10.62 -10.43
C GLY A 202 -19.15 -11.46 -11.72
N ILE A 203 -19.84 -10.99 -12.76
CA ILE A 203 -20.24 -11.84 -13.89
C ILE A 203 -19.09 -12.17 -14.83
N THR A 204 -18.19 -11.24 -15.14
CA THR A 204 -17.16 -11.49 -16.17
C THR A 204 -16.12 -12.51 -15.70
N PHE A 205 -15.63 -12.41 -14.46
CA PHE A 205 -14.59 -13.32 -13.95
C PHE A 205 -15.13 -14.49 -13.13
N PHE A 206 -16.08 -14.25 -12.20
CA PHE A 206 -16.62 -15.30 -11.34
C PHE A 206 -17.84 -16.00 -11.95
N HIS A 207 -18.39 -15.47 -13.06
CA HIS A 207 -19.54 -16.04 -13.77
C HIS A 207 -20.84 -16.11 -12.95
N THR A 208 -20.88 -15.39 -11.82
CA THR A 208 -22.02 -15.32 -10.90
C THR A 208 -21.94 -14.01 -10.10
N PRO A 209 -23.05 -13.46 -9.56
CA PRO A 209 -22.98 -12.34 -8.63
C PRO A 209 -22.08 -12.68 -7.44
N ALA A 210 -20.91 -12.06 -7.38
CA ALA A 210 -19.89 -12.32 -6.37
C ALA A 210 -20.01 -11.42 -5.13
N GLY A 211 -20.99 -10.51 -5.08
CA GLY A 211 -21.14 -9.52 -4.01
C GLY A 211 -20.09 -8.40 -4.01
N ARG A 212 -19.17 -8.39 -4.97
CA ARG A 212 -18.05 -7.44 -5.05
C ARG A 212 -18.45 -6.25 -5.90
N TYR A 213 -18.01 -5.03 -5.59
CA TYR A 213 -18.19 -3.86 -6.49
C TYR A 213 -17.22 -3.90 -7.68
N CYS A 214 -17.19 -5.05 -8.35
CA CYS A 214 -16.19 -5.49 -9.29
C CYS A 214 -16.78 -6.53 -10.23
N ASP A 215 -16.60 -6.36 -11.54
CA ASP A 215 -16.95 -7.37 -12.55
C ASP A 215 -15.77 -8.32 -12.86
N GLY A 216 -14.59 -8.05 -12.30
CA GLY A 216 -13.36 -8.84 -12.46
C GLY A 216 -12.78 -9.30 -11.12
N ARG A 217 -11.45 -9.26 -11.00
CA ARG A 217 -10.71 -9.51 -9.77
C ARG A 217 -10.34 -8.21 -9.06
N LEU A 218 -10.24 -8.26 -7.74
CA LEU A 218 -9.72 -7.22 -6.87
C LEU A 218 -8.20 -7.34 -6.75
N VAL A 219 -7.51 -6.27 -6.36
CA VAL A 219 -6.05 -6.29 -6.10
C VAL A 219 -5.67 -7.39 -5.10
N ILE A 220 -6.51 -7.60 -4.09
CA ILE A 220 -6.32 -8.64 -3.07
C ILE A 220 -6.38 -10.07 -3.64
N ASP A 221 -7.09 -10.29 -4.76
CA ASP A 221 -7.15 -11.60 -5.41
C ASP A 221 -5.83 -11.94 -6.12
N PHE A 222 -5.19 -10.95 -6.76
CA PHE A 222 -3.87 -11.12 -7.37
C PHE A 222 -2.81 -11.40 -6.30
N LEU A 223 -2.88 -10.69 -5.17
CA LEU A 223 -1.99 -10.92 -4.04
C LEU A 223 -2.14 -12.31 -3.43
N ALA A 224 -3.38 -12.77 -3.26
CA ALA A 224 -3.65 -14.15 -2.83
C ALA A 224 -3.07 -15.16 -3.83
N GLN A 225 -3.27 -14.94 -5.13
CA GLN A 225 -2.73 -15.80 -6.19
C GLN A 225 -1.19 -15.86 -6.15
N ASP A 226 -0.50 -14.72 -6.02
CA ASP A 226 0.97 -14.64 -5.98
C ASP A 226 1.56 -15.33 -4.75
N LEU A 227 0.81 -15.33 -3.64
CA LEU A 227 1.17 -16.04 -2.41
C LEU A 227 0.78 -17.52 -2.43
N GLY A 228 0.11 -17.99 -3.50
CA GLY A 228 -0.38 -19.37 -3.60
C GLY A 228 -1.52 -19.68 -2.62
N LEU A 229 -2.29 -18.67 -2.22
CA LEU A 229 -3.42 -18.77 -1.31
C LEU A 229 -4.76 -18.72 -2.06
N PRO A 230 -5.83 -19.32 -1.50
CA PRO A 230 -7.18 -19.14 -2.04
C PRO A 230 -7.62 -17.67 -1.94
N TYR A 231 -8.56 -17.26 -2.79
CA TYR A 231 -9.20 -15.95 -2.67
C TYR A 231 -9.92 -15.82 -1.32
N LEU A 232 -9.83 -14.63 -0.74
CA LEU A 232 -10.36 -14.39 0.60
C LEU A 232 -11.89 -14.37 0.59
N SER A 233 -12.48 -15.01 1.60
CA SER A 233 -13.90 -14.85 1.96
C SER A 233 -14.12 -13.53 2.72
N ALA A 234 -15.25 -12.88 2.46
CA ALA A 234 -15.70 -11.77 3.28
C ALA A 234 -16.04 -12.26 4.70
N TYR A 235 -15.58 -11.55 5.72
CA TYR A 235 -15.80 -11.89 7.13
C TYR A 235 -17.29 -11.96 7.48
N LEU A 236 -18.08 -11.05 6.92
CA LEU A 236 -19.53 -10.94 7.16
C LEU A 236 -20.35 -11.99 6.41
N ASP A 237 -19.74 -12.72 5.47
CA ASP A 237 -20.44 -13.77 4.77
C ASP A 237 -20.42 -15.06 5.59
N SER A 238 -21.62 -15.57 5.89
CA SER A 238 -21.82 -16.68 6.81
C SER A 238 -21.85 -18.05 6.13
N VAL A 239 -22.19 -18.11 4.83
CA VAL A 239 -22.44 -19.37 4.11
C VAL A 239 -21.35 -19.60 3.07
N GLY A 240 -20.64 -20.73 3.19
CA GLY A 240 -19.59 -21.11 2.23
C GLY A 240 -18.24 -20.43 2.46
N SER A 241 -18.11 -19.55 3.45
CA SER A 241 -16.85 -18.91 3.82
C SER A 241 -15.84 -19.88 4.43
N ASN A 242 -14.57 -19.75 4.04
CA ASN A 242 -13.45 -20.49 4.63
C ASN A 242 -12.35 -19.52 5.06
N PHE A 243 -12.13 -19.42 6.37
CA PHE A 243 -11.16 -18.49 6.96
C PHE A 243 -9.82 -19.13 7.33
N SER A 244 -9.53 -20.34 6.84
CA SER A 244 -8.30 -21.08 7.17
C SER A 244 -7.03 -20.35 6.76
N ASN A 245 -7.08 -19.64 5.62
CA ASN A 245 -6.00 -18.83 5.06
C ASN A 245 -6.25 -17.31 5.19
N GLY A 246 -7.06 -16.94 6.19
CA GLY A 246 -7.35 -15.55 6.51
C GLY A 246 -8.75 -15.11 6.09
N ALA A 247 -9.06 -13.83 6.31
CA ALA A 247 -10.40 -13.27 6.19
C ALA A 247 -10.34 -11.82 5.73
N ASN A 248 -11.42 -11.36 5.09
CA ASN A 248 -11.52 -10.01 4.59
C ASN A 248 -12.63 -9.21 5.28
N PHE A 249 -12.24 -8.18 6.02
CA PHE A 249 -13.11 -7.28 6.78
C PHE A 249 -13.49 -6.02 6.00
N ALA A 250 -12.96 -5.83 4.79
CA ALA A 250 -13.30 -4.66 3.98
C ALA A 250 -14.79 -4.65 3.59
N THR A 251 -15.42 -3.48 3.61
CA THR A 251 -16.80 -3.30 3.11
C THR A 251 -16.91 -2.08 2.21
N ALA A 252 -17.60 -2.21 1.08
CA ALA A 252 -17.74 -1.13 0.12
C ALA A 252 -18.32 0.14 0.74
N GLY A 253 -17.72 1.29 0.45
CA GLY A 253 -18.12 2.57 1.04
C GLY A 253 -17.69 2.75 2.50
N SER A 254 -16.89 1.85 3.09
CA SER A 254 -16.25 2.09 4.38
C SER A 254 -15.36 3.33 4.34
N THR A 255 -15.28 4.01 5.47
CA THR A 255 -14.34 5.12 5.66
C THR A 255 -13.55 4.90 6.95
N ILE A 256 -12.48 5.66 7.13
CA ILE A 256 -11.71 5.66 8.39
C ILE A 256 -12.57 6.14 9.57
N ARG A 257 -13.54 7.04 9.32
CA ARG A 257 -14.34 7.67 10.37
C ARG A 257 -15.71 6.97 10.53
N PRO A 258 -16.20 6.80 11.76
CA PRO A 258 -17.57 6.38 11.99
C PRO A 258 -18.57 7.30 11.30
N GLN A 259 -19.65 6.70 10.77
CA GLN A 259 -20.69 7.42 10.07
C GLN A 259 -21.88 7.70 11.01
N ASN A 260 -22.35 8.96 11.02
CA ASN A 260 -23.52 9.39 11.79
C ASN A 260 -24.83 9.34 10.97
N LYS A 261 -24.76 8.86 9.73
CA LYS A 261 -25.89 8.72 8.80
C LYS A 261 -25.95 7.28 8.33
N THR A 262 -27.14 6.82 7.95
CA THR A 262 -27.31 5.48 7.39
C THR A 262 -26.64 5.37 6.02
N LEU A 263 -26.44 4.12 5.57
CA LEU A 263 -25.99 3.83 4.21
C LEU A 263 -26.91 4.47 3.16
N SER A 264 -28.24 4.43 3.37
CA SER A 264 -29.21 5.04 2.45
C SER A 264 -29.18 6.57 2.42
N GLN A 265 -28.73 7.21 3.50
CA GLN A 265 -28.67 8.68 3.60
C GLN A 265 -27.35 9.26 3.07
N SER A 266 -26.26 8.52 3.18
CA SER A 266 -24.90 9.03 2.90
C SER A 266 -24.18 8.30 1.78
N GLY A 267 -24.57 7.07 1.46
CA GLY A 267 -23.82 6.18 0.58
C GLY A 267 -22.59 5.54 1.21
N TYR A 268 -22.25 5.87 2.48
CA TYR A 268 -21.11 5.29 3.19
C TYR A 268 -21.56 4.13 4.08
N SER A 269 -20.71 3.09 4.14
CA SER A 269 -20.92 1.93 5.00
C SER A 269 -20.83 2.35 6.47
N PRO A 270 -21.73 1.85 7.35
CA PRO A 270 -21.59 2.04 8.79
C PRO A 270 -20.44 1.21 9.38
N ILE A 271 -19.83 0.31 8.60
CA ILE A 271 -18.72 -0.55 9.00
C ILE A 271 -17.42 0.21 8.69
N SER A 272 -17.13 1.22 9.51
CA SER A 272 -15.90 2.01 9.42
C SER A 272 -14.67 1.20 9.84
N LEU A 273 -13.47 1.73 9.58
CA LEU A 273 -12.22 1.01 9.84
C LEU A 273 -12.09 0.54 11.30
N ASP A 274 -12.53 1.35 12.27
CA ASP A 274 -12.58 0.96 13.67
C ASP A 274 -13.50 -0.24 13.93
N VAL A 275 -14.66 -0.31 13.26
CA VAL A 275 -15.57 -1.46 13.31
C VAL A 275 -14.89 -2.71 12.72
N GLN A 276 -14.23 -2.59 11.56
CA GLN A 276 -13.49 -3.71 10.96
C GLN A 276 -12.37 -4.24 11.89
N LEU A 277 -11.70 -3.35 12.62
CA LEU A 277 -10.69 -3.73 13.60
C LEU A 277 -11.28 -4.45 14.81
N VAL A 278 -12.49 -4.06 15.25
CA VAL A 278 -13.24 -4.77 16.29
C VAL A 278 -13.65 -6.16 15.79
N GLU A 279 -14.17 -6.26 14.57
CA GLU A 279 -14.50 -7.54 13.91
C GLU A 279 -13.30 -8.49 13.86
N TYR A 280 -12.13 -7.99 13.44
CA TYR A 280 -10.90 -8.78 13.45
C TYR A 280 -10.47 -9.21 14.84
N SER A 281 -10.57 -8.31 15.83
CA SER A 281 -10.17 -8.62 17.21
C SER A 281 -11.03 -9.75 17.78
N ASP A 282 -12.34 -9.70 17.54
CA ASP A 282 -13.28 -10.74 17.92
C ASP A 282 -13.03 -12.04 17.14
N PHE A 283 -12.86 -11.96 15.82
CA PHE A 283 -12.50 -13.10 14.97
C PHE A 283 -11.22 -13.80 15.46
N LYS A 284 -10.18 -13.04 15.78
CA LYS A 284 -8.90 -13.54 16.28
C LYS A 284 -9.09 -14.25 17.62
N ALA A 285 -9.79 -13.64 18.57
CA ALA A 285 -10.06 -14.23 19.88
C ALA A 285 -10.82 -15.55 19.77
N LYS A 286 -11.89 -15.57 18.96
CA LYS A 286 -12.70 -16.78 18.70
C LYS A 286 -11.92 -17.86 17.96
N SER A 287 -11.12 -17.47 16.97
CA SER A 287 -10.27 -18.40 16.22
C SER A 287 -9.23 -19.07 17.11
N ILE A 288 -8.62 -18.33 18.05
CA ILE A 288 -7.70 -18.90 19.05
C ILE A 288 -8.43 -19.87 19.97
N LEU A 289 -9.65 -19.55 20.42
CA LEU A 289 -10.44 -20.44 21.27
C LEU A 289 -10.74 -21.77 20.55
N ILE A 290 -11.13 -21.71 19.27
CA ILE A 290 -11.38 -22.90 18.45
C ILE A 290 -10.08 -23.68 18.20
N ARG A 291 -8.95 -22.98 17.93
CA ARG A 291 -7.64 -23.58 17.68
C ARG A 291 -6.91 -24.07 18.93
N LYS A 292 -7.28 -23.67 20.15
CA LYS A 292 -6.75 -24.26 21.39
C LYS A 292 -7.12 -25.75 21.57
N LYS A 293 -7.89 -26.34 20.66
CA LYS A 293 -8.04 -27.79 20.46
C LYS A 293 -6.98 -28.42 19.52
N GLY A 294 -6.03 -27.66 18.99
CA GLY A 294 -4.91 -28.16 18.19
C GLY A 294 -4.13 -27.07 17.41
N ALA A 295 -2.91 -26.78 17.86
CA ALA A 295 -1.75 -26.23 17.12
C ALA A 295 -1.49 -24.70 16.98
N ASN A 296 -0.22 -24.44 16.63
CA ASN A 296 0.66 -23.29 16.85
C ASN A 296 0.33 -21.96 16.12
N SER A 297 0.93 -20.87 16.61
CA SER A 297 0.92 -19.52 16.00
C SER A 297 1.87 -19.40 14.81
N TYR A 298 1.43 -18.72 13.76
CA TYR A 298 2.18 -18.47 12.53
C TYR A 298 2.33 -16.96 12.26
N PRO A 299 3.35 -16.53 11.49
CA PRO A 299 3.43 -15.16 10.99
C PRO A 299 2.20 -14.83 10.13
N ILE A 300 1.64 -13.64 10.33
CA ILE A 300 0.41 -13.17 9.68
C ILE A 300 0.78 -12.04 8.72
N LEU A 301 0.31 -12.09 7.46
CA LEU A 301 0.36 -10.94 6.57
C LEU A 301 -0.94 -10.13 6.74
N LEU A 302 -0.79 -8.98 7.39
CA LEU A 302 -1.85 -7.98 7.51
C LEU A 302 -1.74 -7.03 6.31
N ILE A 303 -2.71 -7.08 5.41
CA ILE A 303 -2.77 -6.20 4.24
C ILE A 303 -3.98 -5.29 4.43
N ILE A 304 -3.83 -3.99 4.18
CA ILE A 304 -4.97 -3.07 4.25
C ILE A 304 -4.95 -2.25 2.97
N LEU A 305 -5.95 -2.47 2.12
CA LEU A 305 -6.07 -1.84 0.81
C LEU A 305 -7.35 -0.98 0.79
N GLY A 306 -7.20 0.34 0.60
CA GLY A 306 -8.31 1.30 0.48
C GLY A 306 -8.50 1.88 -0.95
N GLN A 307 -9.65 2.54 -1.20
CA GLN A 307 -10.43 2.70 -2.45
C GLN A 307 -9.70 2.77 -3.78
N ALA A 308 -10.40 2.25 -4.79
CA ALA A 308 -10.25 2.54 -6.18
C ALA A 308 -11.60 2.14 -6.80
N ASN A 309 -12.26 3.12 -7.38
CA ASN A 309 -13.53 2.88 -8.02
C ASN A 309 -13.29 2.09 -9.33
N LYS A 310 -13.54 0.77 -9.25
CA LYS A 310 -13.81 -0.21 -10.33
C LYS A 310 -12.62 -0.93 -10.99
N CYS A 311 -12.23 -2.06 -10.42
CA CYS A 311 -11.48 -3.23 -10.94
C CYS A 311 -10.61 -3.21 -12.21
N LEU A 312 -9.48 -3.88 -12.07
CA LEU A 312 -8.54 -4.22 -13.13
C LEU A 312 -9.17 -5.26 -14.07
N LYS A 313 -9.48 -4.87 -15.32
CA LYS A 313 -9.78 -5.81 -16.41
C LYS A 313 -8.50 -6.03 -17.21
N ASN A 314 -8.07 -7.29 -17.36
CA ASN A 314 -6.97 -7.74 -18.22
C ASN A 314 -5.62 -7.02 -18.02
N ILE A 315 -4.87 -7.44 -17.01
CA ILE A 315 -3.40 -7.34 -17.06
C ILE A 315 -2.92 -8.67 -17.65
N VAL A 316 -2.57 -8.65 -18.93
CA VAL A 316 -1.73 -9.65 -19.60
C VAL A 316 -0.41 -8.97 -19.89
#